data_AF-A0A8J5KEZ0-F1
#
_entry.id   AF-A0A8J5KEZ0-F1
#
_cell.length_a   1.000
_cell.length_b   1.000
_cell.length_c   1.000
_cell.angle_alpha   90.00
_cell.angle_beta   90.00
_cell.angle_gamma   90.00
#
_symmetry.space_group_name_H-M   'P 1'
#
loop_
_entity.id
_entity.type
_entity.pdbx_description
1 polymer ?
#
loop_
_entity_poly.entity_id
_entity_poly.type
_entity_poly.pdbx_seq_one_letter_code
_entity_poly.pdbx_strand_id
1 'polypeptide(L)'
;MSIQWTLIAGVMYSELAVTVLLLIPVISPTRWHSIFKSRFLRSIGNMSHIYFKVFLGVLTLFFLDAIREMRKYSTELAEQTRGDHGIHLDAEMQAHMRLFRAQRNFYISGFSLFLWVVLLRLTTLISRLAVAMAEGQAALKQAQSASATAAQLLKQDKAEKEEDQQKEANVSNEIKELQEEKRHLEAERDAALKQAKAISREYDRMLEEHSKLQAELKKATNGEESKKDD
;
A
#
# COMPACT_ATOMS: atom_id res chain seq x y z
N MET A 1 -53.95 -7.84 -23.18
CA MET A 1 -53.13 -6.60 -23.29
C MET A 1 -52.38 -6.63 -24.59
N SER A 2 -52.09 -5.48 -25.21
CA SER A 2 -51.18 -5.44 -26.36
C SER A 2 -49.79 -5.99 -25.97
N ILE A 3 -49.12 -6.66 -26.91
CA ILE A 3 -47.80 -7.27 -26.73
C ILE A 3 -46.77 -6.24 -26.23
N GLN A 4 -46.90 -4.97 -26.61
CA GLN A 4 -46.05 -3.89 -26.12
C GLN A 4 -46.07 -3.75 -24.59
N TRP A 5 -47.27 -3.82 -23.98
CA TRP A 5 -47.45 -3.62 -22.54
C TRP A 5 -46.99 -4.83 -21.73
N THR A 6 -47.05 -6.04 -22.31
CA THR A 6 -46.46 -7.23 -21.70
C THR A 6 -44.94 -7.19 -21.71
N LEU A 7 -44.32 -6.65 -22.77
CA LEU A 7 -42.87 -6.47 -22.81
C LEU A 7 -42.38 -5.46 -21.76
N ILE A 8 -43.06 -4.31 -21.65
CA ILE A 8 -42.73 -3.29 -20.63
C ILE A 8 -42.93 -3.85 -19.21
N ALA A 9 -44.00 -4.63 -18.99
CA ALA A 9 -44.19 -5.31 -17.71
C ALA A 9 -43.05 -6.31 -17.42
N GLY A 10 -42.58 -7.05 -18.43
CA GLY A 10 -41.42 -7.94 -18.29
C GLY A 10 -40.15 -7.20 -17.88
N VAL A 11 -39.88 -6.05 -18.51
CA VAL A 11 -38.79 -5.16 -18.12
C VAL A 11 -38.95 -4.73 -16.66
N MET A 12 -40.12 -4.21 -16.28
CA MET A 12 -40.41 -3.77 -14.91
C MET A 12 -40.17 -4.89 -13.87
N TYR A 13 -40.63 -6.12 -14.13
CA TYR A 13 -40.43 -7.24 -13.22
C TYR A 13 -38.95 -7.63 -13.11
N SER A 14 -38.21 -7.61 -14.22
CA SER A 14 -36.77 -7.86 -14.22
C SER A 14 -36.02 -6.78 -13.44
N GLU A 15 -36.39 -5.51 -13.61
CA GLU A 15 -35.82 -4.38 -12.90
C GLU A 15 -36.10 -4.48 -11.39
N LEU A 16 -37.32 -4.85 -11.02
CA LEU A 16 -37.70 -5.05 -9.63
C LEU A 16 -36.90 -6.19 -8.99
N ALA A 17 -36.79 -7.33 -9.67
CA ALA A 17 -36.02 -8.48 -9.19
C ALA A 17 -34.54 -8.11 -8.98
N VAL A 18 -33.92 -7.41 -9.93
CA VAL A 18 -32.53 -6.96 -9.82
C VAL A 18 -32.38 -5.92 -8.70
N THR A 19 -33.33 -4.99 -8.55
CA THR A 19 -33.29 -3.97 -7.49
C THR A 19 -33.36 -4.62 -6.12
N VAL A 20 -34.29 -5.55 -5.91
CA VAL A 20 -34.42 -6.30 -4.66
C VAL A 20 -33.14 -7.10 -4.39
N LEU A 21 -32.60 -7.79 -5.41
CA LEU A 21 -31.36 -8.54 -5.29
C LEU A 21 -30.16 -7.66 -4.91
N LEU A 22 -30.08 -6.44 -5.44
CA LEU A 22 -29.02 -5.47 -5.12
C LEU A 22 -29.21 -4.81 -3.74
N LEU A 23 -30.45 -4.72 -3.25
CA LEU A 23 -30.77 -4.12 -1.95
C LEU A 23 -30.46 -5.09 -0.78
N ILE A 24 -30.49 -6.40 -1.05
CA ILE A 24 -30.22 -7.42 -0.05
C ILE A 24 -28.72 -7.39 0.36
N PRO A 25 -28.40 -7.27 1.66
CA PRO A 25 -27.02 -7.16 2.15
C PRO A 25 -26.20 -8.46 2.09
N VAL A 26 -26.73 -9.52 1.46
CA VAL A 26 -26.12 -10.86 1.41
C VAL A 26 -24.88 -10.92 0.50
N ILE A 27 -24.79 -10.03 -0.50
CA ILE A 27 -23.71 -10.05 -1.50
C ILE A 27 -22.82 -8.82 -1.32
N SER A 28 -21.53 -9.03 -1.05
CA SER A 28 -20.61 -7.93 -0.82
C SER A 28 -20.43 -7.04 -2.08
N PRO A 29 -20.24 -5.72 -1.92
CA PRO A 29 -20.01 -4.79 -3.03
C PRO A 29 -18.85 -5.19 -3.93
N THR A 30 -17.82 -5.83 -3.37
CA THR A 30 -16.65 -6.35 -4.09
C THR A 30 -16.99 -7.51 -5.05
N ARG A 31 -17.92 -8.40 -4.67
CA ARG A 31 -18.39 -9.49 -5.55
C ARG A 31 -19.22 -8.93 -6.69
N TRP A 32 -20.13 -8.00 -6.39
CA TRP A 32 -20.89 -7.28 -7.41
C TRP A 32 -19.97 -6.55 -8.38
N HIS A 33 -18.96 -5.82 -7.88
CA HIS A 33 -18.00 -5.13 -8.74
C HIS A 33 -17.22 -6.08 -9.65
N SER A 34 -16.84 -7.27 -9.17
CA SER A 34 -16.18 -8.29 -9.98
C SER A 34 -17.10 -8.85 -11.07
N ILE A 35 -18.37 -9.13 -10.75
CA ILE A 35 -19.39 -9.53 -11.72
C ILE A 35 -19.62 -8.40 -12.74
N PHE A 36 -19.76 -7.16 -12.27
CA PHE A 36 -19.97 -5.99 -13.10
C PHE A 36 -18.78 -5.68 -14.03
N LYS A 37 -17.57 -6.11 -13.65
CA LYS A 37 -16.33 -5.94 -14.42
C LYS A 37 -15.94 -7.19 -15.22
N SER A 38 -16.73 -8.26 -15.16
CA SER A 38 -16.50 -9.49 -15.91
C SER A 38 -16.49 -9.25 -17.42
N ARG A 39 -15.82 -10.14 -18.16
CA ARG A 39 -15.59 -10.06 -19.62
C ARG A 39 -16.87 -9.75 -20.42
N PHE A 40 -18.02 -10.23 -19.94
CA PHE A 40 -19.34 -9.98 -20.51
C PHE A 40 -19.73 -8.48 -20.50
N LEU A 41 -19.51 -7.78 -19.39
CA LEU A 41 -19.83 -6.35 -19.25
C LEU A 41 -18.73 -5.44 -19.78
N ARG A 42 -17.49 -5.90 -19.85
CA ARG A 42 -16.39 -5.16 -20.51
C ARG A 42 -16.60 -5.03 -22.02
N SER A 43 -17.24 -6.02 -22.65
CA SER A 43 -17.64 -5.96 -24.06
C SER A 43 -18.79 -4.97 -24.32
N ILE A 44 -19.64 -4.73 -23.31
CA ILE A 44 -20.71 -3.71 -23.33
C ILE A 44 -20.18 -2.32 -22.92
N GLY A 45 -19.08 -2.28 -22.16
CA GLY A 45 -18.58 -1.11 -21.44
C GLY A 45 -18.19 0.10 -22.29
N ASN A 46 -17.71 -0.09 -23.52
CA ASN A 46 -17.25 1.05 -24.34
C ASN A 46 -18.38 1.97 -24.81
N MET A 47 -19.62 1.49 -24.88
CA MET A 47 -20.78 2.27 -25.33
C MET A 47 -22.00 2.16 -24.38
N SER A 48 -21.80 1.53 -23.22
CA SER A 48 -22.84 1.23 -22.23
C SER A 48 -23.63 2.47 -21.80
N HIS A 49 -22.95 3.60 -21.61
CA HIS A 49 -23.58 4.86 -21.25
C HIS A 49 -24.55 5.40 -22.30
N ILE A 50 -24.30 5.14 -23.60
CA ILE A 50 -25.21 5.54 -24.67
C ILE A 50 -26.42 4.62 -24.69
N TYR A 51 -26.23 3.29 -24.65
CA TYR A 51 -27.34 2.33 -24.62
C TYR A 51 -28.27 2.57 -23.42
N PHE A 52 -27.73 2.85 -22.23
CA PHE A 52 -28.53 3.16 -21.05
C PHE A 52 -29.34 4.46 -21.17
N LYS A 53 -28.77 5.50 -21.80
CA LYS A 53 -29.48 6.76 -22.06
C LYS A 53 -30.56 6.62 -23.12
N VAL A 54 -30.28 5.85 -24.18
CA VAL A 54 -31.27 5.54 -25.22
C VAL A 54 -32.42 4.75 -24.63
N PHE A 55 -32.14 3.73 -23.81
CA PHE A 55 -33.15 2.94 -23.11
C PHE A 55 -34.01 3.79 -22.17
N LEU A 56 -33.39 4.70 -21.40
CA LEU A 56 -34.10 5.68 -20.57
C LEU A 56 -35.00 6.60 -21.43
N GLY A 57 -34.52 7.02 -22.59
CA GLY A 57 -35.30 7.79 -23.55
C GLY A 57 -36.53 7.02 -24.04
N VAL A 58 -36.37 5.75 -24.40
CA VAL A 58 -37.46 4.87 -24.83
C VAL A 58 -38.49 4.67 -23.72
N LEU A 59 -38.06 4.39 -22.48
CA LEU A 59 -38.98 4.29 -21.33
C LEU A 59 -39.74 5.60 -21.08
N THR A 60 -39.05 6.74 -21.20
CA THR A 60 -39.68 8.05 -21.08
C THR A 60 -40.74 8.26 -22.17
N LEU A 61 -40.47 7.86 -23.41
CA LEU A 61 -41.46 7.95 -24.50
C LEU A 61 -42.69 7.08 -24.24
N PHE A 62 -42.50 5.83 -23.77
CA PHE A 62 -43.62 4.98 -23.38
C PHE A 62 -44.42 5.52 -22.20
N PHE A 63 -43.75 6.16 -21.23
CA PHE A 63 -44.41 6.80 -20.12
C PHE A 63 -45.23 8.02 -20.57
N LEU A 64 -44.70 8.83 -21.49
CA LEU A 64 -45.45 9.93 -22.10
C LEU A 64 -46.64 9.44 -22.93
N ASP A 65 -46.47 8.34 -23.67
CA ASP A 65 -47.58 7.72 -24.41
C ASP A 65 -48.66 7.19 -23.45
N ALA A 66 -48.27 6.56 -22.33
CA ALA A 66 -49.19 6.11 -21.30
C ALA A 66 -49.95 7.28 -20.63
N ILE A 67 -49.27 8.42 -20.38
CA ILE A 67 -49.92 9.65 -19.89
C ILE A 67 -50.93 10.15 -20.92
N ARG A 68 -50.55 10.19 -22.20
CA ARG A 68 -51.41 10.65 -23.28
C ARG A 68 -52.65 9.78 -23.41
N GLU A 69 -52.46 8.46 -23.41
CA GLU A 69 -53.51 7.45 -23.51
C GLU A 69 -54.46 7.51 -22.29
N MET A 70 -53.91 7.64 -21.08
CA MET A 70 -54.70 7.80 -19.85
C MET A 70 -55.54 9.09 -19.88
N ARG A 71 -54.95 10.23 -20.28
CA ARG A 71 -55.68 11.50 -20.39
C ARG A 71 -56.76 11.42 -21.46
N LYS A 72 -56.45 10.88 -22.64
CA LYS A 72 -57.40 10.70 -23.74
C LYS A 72 -58.63 9.90 -23.29
N TYR A 73 -58.43 8.72 -22.72
CA TYR A 73 -59.54 7.88 -22.28
C TYR A 73 -60.29 8.47 -21.08
N SER A 74 -59.62 9.27 -20.23
CA SER A 74 -60.30 10.00 -19.16
C SER A 74 -61.22 11.09 -19.69
N THR A 75 -60.81 11.79 -20.76
CA THR A 75 -61.63 12.82 -21.41
C THR A 75 -62.79 12.20 -22.19
N GLU A 76 -62.55 11.12 -22.95
CA GLU A 76 -63.60 10.39 -23.69
C GLU A 76 -64.71 9.88 -22.75
N LEU A 77 -64.33 9.35 -21.57
CA LEU A 77 -65.31 8.91 -20.56
C LEU A 77 -66.13 10.09 -20.03
N ALA A 78 -65.49 11.23 -19.73
CA ALA A 78 -66.18 12.42 -19.21
C ALA A 78 -67.16 13.05 -20.22
N GLU A 79 -66.87 12.95 -21.52
CA GLU A 79 -67.77 13.39 -22.59
C GLU A 79 -68.95 12.42 -22.79
N GLN A 80 -68.71 11.11 -22.71
CA GLN A 80 -69.77 10.09 -22.82
C GLN A 80 -70.77 10.15 -21.66
N THR A 81 -70.32 10.43 -20.44
CA THR A 81 -71.21 10.61 -19.28
C THR A 81 -72.08 11.88 -19.38
N ARG A 82 -71.74 12.85 -20.26
CA ARG A 82 -72.49 14.10 -20.48
C ARG A 82 -73.47 14.03 -21.66
N GLY A 83 -73.30 13.06 -22.57
CA GLY A 83 -74.21 12.81 -23.69
C GLY A 83 -75.35 11.88 -23.31
N ASP A 84 -76.54 12.14 -23.87
CA ASP A 84 -77.83 11.46 -23.66
C ASP A 84 -77.78 10.04 -23.03
N HIS A 85 -78.31 9.93 -21.81
CA HIS A 85 -78.20 8.80 -20.87
C HIS A 85 -78.90 7.49 -21.31
N GLY A 86 -79.47 7.44 -22.51
CA GLY A 86 -80.50 6.45 -22.83
C GLY A 86 -80.07 5.18 -23.60
N ILE A 87 -78.99 5.21 -24.40
CA ILE A 87 -78.84 4.20 -25.48
C ILE A 87 -77.56 3.36 -25.44
N HIS A 88 -76.53 3.67 -24.64
CA HIS A 88 -75.25 2.97 -24.74
C HIS A 88 -74.54 2.65 -23.40
N LEU A 89 -75.23 1.95 -22.49
CA LEU A 89 -74.62 1.36 -21.30
C LEU A 89 -73.39 0.48 -21.66
N ASP A 90 -73.45 -0.24 -22.78
CA ASP A 90 -72.33 -1.03 -23.31
C ASP A 90 -71.13 -0.17 -23.74
N ALA A 91 -71.35 1.03 -24.28
CA ALA A 91 -70.25 1.91 -24.69
C ALA A 91 -69.57 2.56 -23.48
N GLU A 92 -70.36 2.95 -22.46
CA GLU A 92 -69.86 3.45 -21.20
C GLU A 92 -69.04 2.38 -20.46
N MET A 93 -69.55 1.14 -20.38
CA MET A 93 -68.81 0.02 -19.81
C MET A 93 -67.51 -0.27 -20.56
N GLN A 94 -67.52 -0.18 -21.90
CA GLN A 94 -66.32 -0.36 -22.71
C GLN A 94 -65.30 0.77 -22.50
N ALA A 95 -65.75 2.02 -22.31
CA ALA A 95 -64.90 3.16 -22.01
C ALA A 95 -64.24 3.04 -20.62
N HIS A 96 -65.01 2.65 -19.60
CA HIS A 96 -64.46 2.34 -18.27
C HIS A 96 -63.39 1.25 -18.36
N MET A 97 -63.63 0.16 -19.10
CA MET A 97 -62.62 -0.90 -19.28
C MET A 97 -61.34 -0.40 -19.97
N ARG A 98 -61.43 0.51 -20.94
CA ARG A 98 -60.25 1.11 -21.59
C ARG A 98 -59.50 2.05 -20.65
N LEU A 99 -60.22 2.82 -19.83
CA LEU A 99 -59.61 3.69 -18.82
C LEU A 99 -58.83 2.89 -17.77
N PHE A 100 -59.42 1.83 -17.20
CA PHE A 100 -58.71 0.94 -16.27
C PHE A 100 -57.46 0.32 -16.89
N ARG A 101 -57.53 -0.04 -18.18
CA ARG A 101 -56.40 -0.55 -18.94
C ARG A 101 -55.26 0.48 -19.02
N ALA A 102 -55.60 1.72 -19.35
CA ALA A 102 -54.64 2.81 -19.49
C ALA A 102 -54.03 3.22 -18.14
N GLN A 103 -54.82 3.28 -17.07
CA GLN A 103 -54.33 3.52 -15.71
C GLN A 103 -53.28 2.47 -15.30
N ARG A 104 -53.55 1.19 -15.55
CA ARG A 104 -52.58 0.12 -15.25
C ARG A 104 -51.29 0.27 -16.04
N ASN A 105 -51.38 0.59 -17.32
CA ASN A 105 -50.23 0.78 -18.21
C ASN A 105 -49.39 2.01 -17.80
N PHE A 106 -50.05 3.08 -17.33
CA PHE A 106 -49.41 4.24 -16.73
C PHE A 106 -48.60 3.86 -15.49
N TYR A 107 -49.15 3.07 -14.57
CA TYR A 107 -48.39 2.60 -13.40
C TYR A 107 -47.20 1.73 -13.80
N ILE A 108 -47.39 0.76 -14.71
CA ILE A 108 -46.31 -0.13 -15.15
C ILE A 108 -45.16 0.66 -15.78
N SER A 109 -45.46 1.57 -16.71
CA SER A 109 -44.44 2.41 -17.37
C SER A 109 -43.76 3.38 -16.39
N GLY A 110 -44.53 3.99 -15.48
CA GLY A 110 -43.98 4.88 -14.45
C GLY A 110 -43.07 4.16 -13.46
N PHE A 111 -43.47 2.98 -12.99
CA PHE A 111 -42.63 2.17 -12.10
C PHE A 111 -41.38 1.66 -12.79
N SER A 112 -41.46 1.23 -14.05
CA SER A 112 -40.26 0.81 -14.80
C SER A 112 -39.28 1.98 -14.97
N LEU A 113 -39.76 3.16 -15.37
CA LEU A 113 -38.92 4.36 -15.48
C LEU A 113 -38.25 4.72 -14.15
N PHE A 114 -39.00 4.68 -13.04
CA PHE A 114 -38.47 4.94 -11.71
C PHE A 114 -37.42 3.91 -11.28
N LEU A 115 -37.73 2.61 -11.40
CA LEU A 115 -36.83 1.52 -11.04
C LEU A 115 -35.55 1.55 -11.87
N TRP A 116 -35.64 1.91 -13.15
CA TRP A 116 -34.47 2.07 -14.00
C TRP A 116 -33.49 3.12 -13.49
N VAL A 117 -34.00 4.29 -13.07
CA VAL A 117 -33.16 5.36 -12.48
C VAL A 117 -32.56 4.89 -11.15
N VAL A 118 -33.35 4.19 -10.31
CA VAL A 118 -32.88 3.63 -9.04
C VAL A 118 -31.76 2.60 -9.28
N LEU A 119 -31.92 1.70 -10.24
CA LEU A 119 -30.92 0.70 -10.61
C LEU A 119 -29.61 1.33 -11.08
N LEU A 120 -29.70 2.38 -11.92
CA LEU A 120 -28.52 3.11 -12.37
C LEU A 120 -27.79 3.75 -11.19
N ARG A 121 -28.55 4.34 -10.25
CA ARG A 121 -27.98 4.94 -9.05
C ARG A 121 -27.35 3.89 -8.13
N LEU A 122 -28.00 2.75 -7.89
CA LEU A 122 -27.48 1.69 -7.05
C LEU A 122 -26.21 1.08 -7.64
N THR A 123 -26.21 0.76 -8.93
CA THR A 123 -25.05 0.15 -9.61
C THR A 123 -23.82 1.06 -9.56
N THR A 124 -24.01 2.36 -9.77
CA THR A 124 -22.92 3.35 -9.67
C THR A 124 -22.41 3.52 -8.25
N LEU A 125 -23.30 3.55 -7.25
CA LEU A 125 -22.90 3.61 -5.83
C LEU A 125 -22.14 2.36 -5.39
N ILE A 126 -22.62 1.17 -5.73
CA ILE A 126 -21.94 -0.11 -5.41
C ILE A 126 -20.56 -0.16 -6.06
N SER A 127 -20.44 0.27 -7.32
CA SER A 127 -19.16 0.31 -8.01
C SER A 127 -18.17 1.27 -7.36
N ARG A 128 -18.62 2.48 -6.98
CA ARG A 128 -17.77 3.45 -6.27
C ARG A 128 -17.35 2.96 -4.90
N LEU A 129 -18.27 2.34 -4.16
CA LEU A 129 -18.00 1.77 -2.84
C LEU A 129 -16.97 0.64 -2.93
N ALA A 130 -17.06 -0.24 -3.93
CA ALA A 130 -16.11 -1.31 -4.12
C ALA A 130 -14.70 -0.80 -4.46
N VAL A 131 -14.59 0.25 -5.29
CA VAL A 131 -13.30 0.91 -5.58
C VAL A 131 -12.72 1.55 -4.32
N ALA A 132 -13.52 2.32 -3.59
CA ALA A 132 -13.09 2.95 -2.34
C ALA A 132 -12.65 1.93 -1.28
N MET A 133 -13.35 0.79 -1.16
CA MET A 133 -12.94 -0.31 -0.29
C MET A 133 -11.61 -0.94 -0.72
N ALA A 134 -11.40 -1.13 -2.03
CA ALA A 134 -10.15 -1.66 -2.56
C ALA A 134 -8.98 -0.70 -2.34
N GLU A 135 -9.19 0.60 -2.56
CA GLU A 135 -8.21 1.65 -2.28
C GLU A 135 -7.88 1.72 -0.79
N GLY A 136 -8.87 1.65 0.10
CA GLY A 136 -8.65 1.62 1.55
C GLY A 136 -7.85 0.40 1.99
N GLN A 137 -8.14 -0.79 1.45
CA GLN A 137 -7.36 -2.00 1.74
C GLN A 137 -5.92 -1.90 1.21
N ALA A 138 -5.73 -1.33 0.02
CA ALA A 138 -4.39 -1.11 -0.54
C ALA A 138 -3.59 -0.11 0.31
N ALA A 139 -4.22 1.00 0.73
CA ALA A 139 -3.60 2.00 1.60
C ALA A 139 -3.19 1.41 2.97
N LEU A 140 -4.06 0.60 3.59
CA LEU A 140 -3.73 -0.09 4.85
C LEU A 140 -2.55 -1.06 4.68
N LYS A 141 -2.52 -1.85 3.61
CA LYS A 141 -1.39 -2.75 3.32
C LYS A 141 -0.09 -1.97 3.07
N GLN A 142 -0.18 -0.84 2.37
CA GLN A 142 0.98 0.01 2.11
C GLN A 142 1.50 0.64 3.41
N ALA A 143 0.63 1.12 4.29
CA ALA A 143 1.00 1.65 5.60
C ALA A 143 1.66 0.57 6.48
N GLN A 144 1.08 -0.64 6.53
CA GLN A 144 1.66 -1.77 7.27
C GLN A 144 3.03 -2.17 6.72
N SER A 145 3.18 -2.22 5.39
CA SER A 145 4.46 -2.56 4.75
C SER A 145 5.51 -1.50 5.04
N ALA A 146 5.17 -0.21 4.93
CA ALA A 146 6.06 0.89 5.26
C ALA A 146 6.47 0.88 6.74
N SER A 147 5.53 0.62 7.66
CA SER A 147 5.85 0.47 9.09
C SER A 147 6.73 -0.74 9.37
N ALA A 148 6.52 -1.87 8.69
CA ALA A 148 7.36 -3.05 8.82
C ALA A 148 8.79 -2.78 8.33
N THR A 149 8.94 -2.14 7.17
CA THR A 149 10.24 -1.72 6.64
C THR A 149 10.93 -0.73 7.57
N ALA A 150 10.22 0.28 8.08
CA ALA A 150 10.77 1.22 9.04
C ALA A 150 11.22 0.52 10.34
N ALA A 151 10.44 -0.44 10.84
CA ALA A 151 10.82 -1.23 12.01
C ALA A 151 12.05 -2.11 11.76
N GLN A 152 12.19 -2.68 10.55
CA GLN A 152 13.39 -3.43 10.16
C GLN A 152 14.62 -2.53 10.07
N LEU A 153 14.51 -1.36 9.43
CA LEU A 153 15.60 -0.39 9.34
C LEU A 153 16.04 0.09 10.72
N LEU A 154 15.10 0.37 11.63
CA LEU A 154 15.42 0.76 13.01
C LEU A 154 16.11 -0.36 13.80
N LYS A 155 15.76 -1.63 13.54
CA LYS A 155 16.45 -2.77 14.15
C LYS A 155 17.86 -2.94 13.58
N GLN A 156 18.02 -2.75 12.27
CA GLN A 156 19.32 -2.85 11.61
C GLN A 156 20.25 -1.73 12.08
N ASP A 157 19.77 -0.49 12.13
CA ASP A 157 20.53 0.66 12.63
C ASP A 157 20.93 0.50 14.10
N LYS A 158 20.09 -0.14 14.93
CA LYS A 158 20.47 -0.51 16.31
C LYS A 158 21.54 -1.59 16.35
N ALA A 159 21.40 -2.66 15.57
CA ALA A 159 22.39 -3.74 15.53
C ALA A 159 23.74 -3.24 15.00
N GLU A 160 23.73 -2.36 14.00
CA GLU A 160 24.94 -1.76 13.43
C GLU A 160 25.62 -0.82 14.46
N LYS A 161 24.85 -0.01 15.19
CA LYS A 161 25.38 0.79 16.31
C LYS A 161 25.92 -0.05 17.46
N GLU A 162 25.28 -1.16 17.79
CA GLU A 162 25.77 -2.09 18.81
C GLU A 162 27.08 -2.77 18.36
N GLU A 163 27.16 -3.21 17.11
CA GLU A 163 28.41 -3.75 16.55
C GLU A 163 29.54 -2.71 16.52
N ASP A 164 29.25 -1.47 16.12
CA ASP A 164 30.26 -0.41 16.06
C ASP A 164 30.74 -0.02 17.46
N GLN A 165 29.85 0.07 18.45
CA GLN A 165 30.26 0.27 19.85
C GLN A 165 31.14 -0.86 20.37
N GLN A 166 30.85 -2.11 19.98
CA GLN A 166 31.64 -3.26 20.40
C GLN A 166 33.02 -3.29 19.73
N LYS A 167 33.09 -2.91 18.44
CA LYS A 167 34.36 -2.73 17.71
C LYS A 167 35.18 -1.59 18.31
N GLU A 168 34.57 -0.44 18.58
CA GLU A 168 35.24 0.69 19.23
C GLU A 168 35.77 0.33 20.63
N ALA A 169 34.99 -0.41 21.42
CA ALA A 169 35.43 -0.87 22.74
C ALA A 169 36.61 -1.84 22.65
N ASN A 170 36.59 -2.79 21.71
CA ASN A 170 37.68 -3.74 21.50
C ASN A 170 38.95 -3.02 21.03
N VAL A 171 38.85 -2.14 20.04
CA VAL A 171 39.99 -1.33 19.55
C VAL A 171 40.54 -0.44 20.66
N SER A 172 39.68 0.16 21.50
CA SER A 172 40.13 0.97 22.64
C SER A 172 40.91 0.15 23.67
N ASN A 173 40.50 -1.08 23.94
CA ASN A 173 41.21 -1.97 24.85
C ASN A 173 42.56 -2.41 24.26
N GLU A 174 42.58 -2.81 22.98
CA GLU A 174 43.81 -3.20 22.29
C GLU A 174 44.83 -2.04 22.21
N ILE A 175 44.36 -0.81 22.00
CA ILE A 175 45.22 0.39 22.07
C ILE A 175 45.81 0.57 23.47
N LYS A 176 45.03 0.33 24.55
CA LYS A 176 45.54 0.45 25.92
C LYS A 176 46.60 -0.62 26.21
N GLU A 177 46.35 -1.86 25.84
CA GLU A 177 47.31 -2.96 26.00
C GLU A 177 48.61 -2.68 25.23
N LEU A 178 48.51 -2.26 23.96
CA LEU A 178 49.67 -1.88 23.15
C LEU A 178 50.42 -0.67 23.74
N GLN A 179 49.72 0.29 24.33
CA GLN A 179 50.36 1.42 25.01
C GLN A 179 51.10 1.00 26.28
N GLU A 180 50.55 0.09 27.07
CA GLU A 180 51.21 -0.47 28.25
C GLU A 180 52.43 -1.29 27.86
N GLU A 181 52.31 -2.16 26.85
CA GLU A 181 53.42 -2.95 26.32
C GLU A 181 54.52 -2.06 25.76
N LYS A 182 54.17 -1.00 25.01
CA LYS A 182 55.14 -0.03 24.50
C LYS A 182 55.87 0.68 25.65
N ARG A 183 55.17 1.10 26.70
CA ARG A 183 55.82 1.73 27.88
C ARG A 183 56.76 0.76 28.59
N HIS A 184 56.36 -0.51 28.70
CA HIS A 184 57.19 -1.56 29.29
C HIS A 184 58.47 -1.76 28.47
N LEU A 185 58.34 -1.94 27.15
CA LEU A 185 59.47 -2.10 26.24
C LEU A 185 60.38 -0.86 26.22
N GLU A 186 59.84 0.36 26.27
CA GLU A 186 60.64 1.58 26.39
C GLU A 186 61.45 1.61 27.70
N ALA A 187 60.84 1.20 28.82
CA ALA A 187 61.53 1.10 30.10
C ALA A 187 62.63 0.02 30.10
N GLU A 188 62.35 -1.15 29.54
CA GLU A 188 63.33 -2.23 29.37
C GLU A 188 64.48 -1.80 28.45
N ARG A 189 64.17 -1.14 27.34
CA ARG A 189 65.17 -0.59 26.41
C ARG A 189 66.07 0.41 27.12
N ASP A 190 65.51 1.33 27.90
CA ASP A 190 66.29 2.33 28.62
C ASP A 190 67.13 1.71 29.75
N ALA A 191 66.61 0.68 30.43
CA ALA A 191 67.37 -0.11 31.40
C ALA A 191 68.54 -0.85 30.72
N ALA A 192 68.29 -1.53 29.60
CA ALA A 192 69.32 -2.21 28.82
C ALA A 192 70.38 -1.23 28.30
N LEU A 193 69.98 -0.03 27.88
CA LEU A 193 70.90 1.00 27.40
C LEU A 193 71.77 1.57 28.53
N LYS A 194 71.21 1.72 29.74
CA LYS A 194 71.99 2.05 30.96
C LYS A 194 72.97 0.94 31.31
N GLN A 195 72.54 -0.32 31.27
CA GLN A 195 73.40 -1.48 31.52
C GLN A 195 74.54 -1.56 30.49
N ALA A 196 74.25 -1.41 29.19
CA ALA A 196 75.26 -1.39 28.14
C ALA A 196 76.28 -0.26 28.34
N LYS A 197 75.83 0.95 28.72
CA LYS A 197 76.73 2.07 29.06
C LYS A 197 77.58 1.78 30.29
N ALA A 198 77.02 1.14 31.32
CA ALA A 198 77.78 0.75 32.51
C ALA A 198 78.84 -0.31 32.18
N ILE A 199 78.48 -1.34 31.40
CA ILE A 199 79.41 -2.37 30.93
C ILE A 199 80.53 -1.75 30.09
N SER A 200 80.22 -0.83 29.16
CA SER A 200 81.24 -0.14 28.37
C SER A 200 82.24 0.62 29.24
N ARG A 201 81.77 1.28 30.31
CA ARG A 201 82.66 2.00 31.26
C ARG A 201 83.56 1.05 32.05
N GLU A 202 83.02 -0.07 32.53
CA GLU A 202 83.82 -1.09 33.21
C GLU A 202 84.84 -1.72 32.25
N TYR A 203 84.46 -1.90 30.98
CA TYR A 203 85.37 -2.38 29.94
C TYR A 203 86.51 -1.40 29.67
N ASP A 204 86.21 -0.10 29.52
CA ASP A 204 87.22 0.96 29.36
C ASP A 204 88.17 1.02 30.56
N ARG A 205 87.63 0.94 31.79
CA ARG A 205 88.43 0.90 33.02
C ARG A 205 89.35 -0.32 33.07
N MET A 206 88.84 -1.50 32.72
CA MET A 206 89.62 -2.74 32.69
C MET A 206 90.74 -2.67 31.65
N LEU A 207 90.49 -2.07 30.48
CA LEU A 207 91.52 -1.79 29.47
C LEU A 207 92.61 -0.85 30.00
N GLU A 208 92.23 0.21 30.72
CA GLU A 208 93.19 1.10 31.37
C GLU A 208 94.04 0.37 32.41
N GLU A 209 93.43 -0.44 33.29
CA GLU A 209 94.16 -1.25 34.27
C GLU A 209 95.10 -2.26 33.61
N HIS A 210 94.66 -2.95 32.55
CA HIS A 210 95.53 -3.82 31.75
C HIS A 210 96.68 -3.06 31.11
N SER A 211 96.44 -1.86 30.57
CA SER A 211 97.50 -1.03 29.97
C SER A 211 98.55 -0.59 30.99
N LYS A 212 98.12 -0.22 32.21
CA LYS A 212 98.99 0.14 33.34
C LYS A 212 99.84 -1.05 33.77
N LEU A 213 99.20 -2.21 34.00
CA LEU A 213 99.91 -3.45 34.34
C LEU A 213 100.90 -3.86 33.24
N GLN A 214 100.55 -3.73 31.97
CA GLN A 214 101.46 -4.04 30.86
C GLN A 214 102.65 -3.06 30.78
N ALA A 215 102.45 -1.79 31.12
CA ALA A 215 103.52 -0.80 31.21
C ALA A 215 104.44 -1.05 32.43
N GLU A 216 103.88 -1.46 33.57
CA GLU A 216 104.64 -1.88 34.75
C GLU A 216 105.44 -3.14 34.46
N LEU A 217 104.86 -4.11 33.77
CA LEU A 217 105.54 -5.35 33.39
C LEU A 217 106.69 -5.06 32.42
N LYS A 218 106.50 -4.16 31.44
CA LYS A 218 107.59 -3.65 30.56
C LYS A 218 108.69 -2.90 31.32
N LYS A 219 108.33 -2.10 32.35
CA LYS A 219 109.32 -1.44 33.22
C LYS A 219 110.10 -2.44 34.06
N ALA A 220 109.45 -3.51 34.54
CA ALA A 220 110.12 -4.59 35.24
C ALA A 220 111.06 -5.40 34.31
N THR A 221 110.72 -5.54 33.02
CA THR A 221 111.62 -6.22 32.04
C THR A 221 112.80 -5.35 31.63
N ASN A 222 112.63 -4.02 31.49
CA ASN A 222 113.74 -3.11 31.15
C ASN A 222 114.66 -2.80 32.34
N GLY A 223 114.29 -3.18 33.57
CA GLY A 223 115.10 -3.03 34.78
C GLY A 223 116.19 -4.10 34.95
N GLU A 224 116.16 -5.18 34.16
CA GLU A 224 117.19 -6.24 34.21
C GLU A 224 118.39 -5.97 33.28
N GLU A 225 118.34 -5.01 32.36
CA GLU A 225 119.45 -4.71 31.42
C GLU A 225 120.42 -3.60 31.88
N SER A 226 120.17 -2.89 32.99
CA SER A 226 121.05 -1.78 33.45
C SER A 226 122.00 -2.14 34.62
N LYS A 227 122.40 -3.42 34.73
CA LYS A 227 123.54 -3.86 35.56
C LYS A 227 124.57 -4.60 34.70
N LYS A 228 125.18 -3.88 33.76
CA LYS A 228 126.53 -4.16 33.24
C LYS A 228 127.08 -2.91 32.54
N ASP A 229 128.35 -2.68 32.83
CA ASP A 229 129.33 -1.81 32.16
C ASP A 229 129.53 -0.38 32.68
N ASP A 230 130.70 -0.24 33.33
CA ASP A 230 131.66 0.88 33.51
C ASP A 230 131.19 2.29 33.90
#